data_AF-A0A969HXH9-F1
#
_entry.id   AF-A0A969HXH9-F1
#
_cell.length_a   1.000
_cell.length_b   1.000
_cell.length_c   1.000
_cell.angle_alpha   90.00
_cell.angle_beta   90.00
_cell.angle_gamma   90.00
#
_symmetry.space_group_name_H-M   'P 1'
#
loop_
_entity.id
_entity.type
_entity.pdbx_description
1 polymer ?
#
loop_
_entity_poly.entity_id
_entity_poly.type
_entity_poly.pdbx_seq_one_letter_code
_entity_poly.pdbx_strand_id
1 'polypeptide(L)'
;MMTKSPKRSNTVVQRATGRSRDEWFALLDTWDARDRPYREISEWFTRQHGISRWWAQKIIVEYQQARGVRAPGVVRTAPLP
;
A
#
# COMPACT_ATOMS: atom_id res chain seq x y z
N MET A 1 1.53 27.18 10.36
CA MET A 1 0.39 26.59 9.61
C MET A 1 0.59 25.08 9.59
N MET A 2 -0.45 24.31 9.94
CA MET A 2 -0.41 22.94 10.50
C MET A 2 0.72 22.01 10.01
N THR A 3 1.64 21.70 10.93
CA THR A 3 2.44 20.47 10.88
C THR A 3 1.47 19.29 10.98
N LYS A 4 1.20 18.63 9.86
CA LYS A 4 0.44 17.39 9.86
C LYS A 4 1.33 16.31 10.48
N SER A 5 1.30 16.20 11.82
CA SER A 5 1.96 15.12 12.55
C SER A 5 1.44 13.80 11.99
N PRO A 6 2.26 12.96 11.33
CA PRO A 6 1.80 11.67 10.89
C PRO A 6 1.46 10.87 12.14
N LYS A 7 0.18 10.47 12.24
CA LYS A 7 -0.31 9.54 13.26
C LYS A 7 0.68 8.39 13.29
N ARG A 8 1.37 8.18 14.42
CA ARG A 8 2.34 7.08 14.58
C ARG A 8 1.58 5.75 14.62
N SER A 9 1.07 5.31 13.47
CA SER A 9 0.60 3.94 13.27
C SER A 9 1.85 3.08 13.07
N ASN A 10 2.36 2.55 14.18
CA ASN A 10 3.52 1.64 14.23
C ASN A 10 3.17 0.29 13.60
N THR A 11 2.93 0.32 12.29
CA THR A 11 2.51 -0.83 11.50
C THR A 11 3.72 -1.71 11.20
N VAL A 12 3.46 -3.00 11.01
CA VAL A 12 4.49 -3.96 10.62
C VAL A 12 5.23 -3.51 9.35
N VAL A 13 4.55 -2.80 8.44
CA VAL A 13 5.14 -2.18 7.23
C VAL A 13 6.21 -1.16 7.61
N GLN A 14 5.93 -0.25 8.55
CA GLN A 14 6.90 0.77 8.98
C GLN A 14 8.13 0.15 9.62
N ARG A 15 7.96 -0.87 10.45
CA ARG A 15 9.08 -1.58 11.08
C ARG A 15 9.98 -2.29 10.07
N ALA A 16 9.39 -2.83 9.00
CA ALA A 16 10.12 -3.61 8.03
C ALA A 16 10.70 -2.80 6.86
N THR A 17 10.10 -1.66 6.53
CA THR A 17 10.47 -0.85 5.35
C THR A 17 10.97 0.55 5.70
N GLY A 18 10.94 0.93 6.98
CA GLY A 18 11.36 2.25 7.46
C GLY A 18 10.36 3.37 7.20
N ARG A 19 9.31 3.14 6.40
CA ARG A 19 8.25 4.12 6.11
C ARG A 19 6.87 3.55 6.38
N SER A 20 5.97 4.42 6.80
CA SER A 20 4.56 4.08 6.97
C SER A 20 3.91 3.79 5.61
N ARG A 21 2.80 3.07 5.68
CA ARG A 21 2.01 2.69 4.50
C ARG A 21 1.46 3.92 3.77
N ASP A 22 1.06 4.96 4.50
CA ASP A 22 0.57 6.21 3.92
C ASP A 22 1.67 6.98 3.17
N GLU A 23 2.90 6.99 3.71
CA GLU A 23 4.06 7.57 3.01
C GLU A 23 4.38 6.81 1.72
N TRP A 24 4.29 5.47 1.75
CA TRP A 24 4.46 4.69 0.54
C TRP A 24 3.37 4.98 -0.49
N PHE A 25 2.12 5.10 -0.06
CA PHE A 25 1.02 5.40 -0.97
C PHE A 25 1.18 6.78 -1.60
N ALA A 26 1.60 7.79 -0.83
CA ALA A 26 1.87 9.13 -1.36
C ALA A 26 3.00 9.12 -2.40
N LEU A 27 4.06 8.35 -2.17
CA LEU A 27 5.15 8.19 -3.14
C LEU A 27 4.70 7.48 -4.41
N LEU A 28 3.92 6.40 -4.25
CA LEU A 28 3.36 5.67 -5.38
C LEU A 28 2.40 6.53 -6.21
N ASP A 29 1.56 7.34 -5.56
CA ASP A 29 0.70 8.30 -6.26
C ASP A 29 1.50 9.36 -7.02
N THR A 30 2.56 9.91 -6.40
CA THR A 30 3.43 10.93 -7.03
C THR A 30 4.20 10.35 -8.22
N TRP A 31 4.43 9.04 -8.23
CA TRP A 31 5.13 8.34 -9.30
C TRP A 31 4.18 7.72 -10.36
N ASP A 32 2.89 8.04 -10.28
CA ASP A 32 1.83 7.51 -11.15
C ASP A 32 1.80 5.97 -11.18
N ALA A 33 2.05 5.34 -10.02
CA ALA A 33 2.09 3.87 -9.91
C ALA A 33 0.76 3.20 -10.28
N ARG A 34 -0.35 3.94 -10.28
CA ARG A 34 -1.68 3.45 -10.67
C ARG A 34 -1.73 2.95 -12.12
N ASP A 35 -1.00 3.60 -13.01
CA ASP A 35 -1.00 3.29 -14.44
C ASP A 35 0.17 2.37 -14.84
N ARG A 36 0.99 1.96 -13.86
CA ARG A 36 2.15 1.10 -14.08
C ARG A 36 1.85 -0.37 -13.80
N PRO A 37 2.48 -1.29 -14.53
CA PRO A 37 2.35 -2.72 -14.27
C PRO A 37 2.97 -3.10 -12.93
N TYR A 38 2.37 -4.07 -12.25
CA TYR A 38 2.79 -4.58 -10.94
C TYR A 38 4.30 -4.89 -10.83
N ARG A 39 4.86 -5.45 -11.91
CA ARG A 39 6.29 -5.79 -11.98
C ARG A 39 7.17 -4.55 -11.89
N GLU A 40 6.80 -3.48 -12.58
CA GLU A 40 7.57 -2.23 -12.59
C GLU A 40 7.55 -1.56 -11.22
N ILE A 41 6.39 -1.57 -10.54
CA ILE A 41 6.29 -1.06 -9.16
C ILE A 41 7.14 -1.90 -8.20
N SER A 42 7.14 -3.23 -8.37
CA SER A 42 7.97 -4.12 -7.56
C SER A 42 9.47 -3.88 -7.78
N GLU A 43 9.89 -3.67 -9.04
CA GLU A 43 11.28 -3.36 -9.38
C GLU A 43 11.71 -1.98 -8.89
N TRP A 44 10.81 -0.99 -8.91
CA TRP A 44 11.06 0.32 -8.32
C TRP A 44 11.33 0.21 -6.81
N PHE A 45 10.54 -0.58 -6.08
CA PHE A 45 10.75 -0.82 -4.66
C PHE A 45 12.09 -1.50 -4.34
N THR A 46 12.47 -2.53 -5.10
CA THR A 46 13.73 -3.25 -4.85
C THR A 46 14.93 -2.41 -5.25
N ARG A 47 14.88 -1.71 -6.39
CA ARG A 47 16.01 -0.92 -6.92
C ARG A 47 16.20 0.41 -6.20
N GLN A 48 15.12 1.17 -5.96
CA GLN A 48 15.22 2.52 -5.41
C GLN A 48 15.23 2.54 -3.88
N HIS A 49 14.60 1.54 -3.24
CA HIS A 49 14.41 1.54 -1.80
C HIS A 49 14.97 0.30 -1.10
N GLY A 50 15.55 -0.66 -1.84
CA GLY A 50 16.13 -1.87 -1.26
C GLY A 50 15.11 -2.75 -0.52
N ILE A 51 13.81 -2.53 -0.78
CA ILE A 51 12.76 -3.28 -0.09
C ILE A 51 12.70 -4.68 -0.68
N SER A 52 12.54 -5.69 0.18
CA SER A 52 12.38 -7.06 -0.28
C SER A 52 11.14 -7.19 -1.18
N ARG A 53 11.23 -8.07 -2.18
CA ARG A 53 10.15 -8.28 -3.14
C ARG A 53 8.83 -8.60 -2.44
N TRP A 54 8.86 -9.37 -1.35
CA TRP A 54 7.67 -9.70 -0.58
C TRP A 54 6.99 -8.48 0.04
N TRP A 55 7.76 -7.55 0.64
CA TRP A 55 7.20 -6.32 1.20
C TRP A 55 6.68 -5.37 0.11
N ALA A 56 7.39 -5.29 -1.01
CA ALA A 56 6.95 -4.53 -2.18
C ALA A 56 5.57 -5.02 -2.66
N GLN A 57 5.42 -6.34 -2.85
CA GLN A 57 4.16 -6.97 -3.24
C GLN A 57 3.03 -6.62 -2.28
N LYS A 58 3.27 -6.73 -0.98
CA LYS A 58 2.29 -6.40 0.05
C LYS A 58 1.84 -4.93 -0.06
N ILE A 59 2.78 -3.99 -0.12
CA ILE A 59 2.48 -2.56 -0.24
C ILE A 59 1.68 -2.28 -1.52
N ILE A 60 2.03 -2.91 -2.64
CA ILE A 60 1.32 -2.72 -3.93
C ILE A 60 -0.12 -3.21 -3.85
N VAL A 61 -0.36 -4.42 -3.33
CA VAL A 61 -1.72 -4.96 -3.17
C VAL A 61 -2.55 -4.04 -2.28
N GLU A 62 -1.97 -3.63 -1.17
CA GLU A 62 -2.60 -2.73 -0.21
C GLU A 62 -2.89 -1.33 -0.80
N TYR A 63 -1.99 -0.82 -1.64
CA TYR A 63 -2.14 0.43 -2.39
C TYR A 63 -3.29 0.33 -3.41
N GLN A 64 -3.32 -0.74 -4.20
CA GLN A 64 -4.37 -1.00 -5.18
C GLN A 64 -5.74 -1.16 -4.52
N GLN A 65 -5.82 -1.85 -3.38
CA GLN A 65 -7.05 -1.94 -2.59
C GLN A 65 -7.52 -0.57 -2.10
N ALA A 66 -6.61 0.26 -1.59
CA ALA A 66 -6.94 1.59 -1.09
C ALA A 66 -7.34 2.58 -2.19
N ARG A 67 -6.79 2.44 -3.41
CA ARG A 67 -7.11 3.27 -4.58
C ARG A 67 -8.24 2.70 -5.44
N GLY A 68 -8.62 1.44 -5.22
CA GLY A 68 -9.57 0.67 -6.01
C GLY A 68 -10.86 0.29 -5.28
N VAL A 69 -11.25 1.01 -4.23
CA VAL A 69 -12.46 0.67 -3.46
C VAL A 69 -13.72 0.74 -4.34
N ARG A 70 -14.17 -0.43 -4.83
CA ARG A 70 -15.53 -0.88 -4.50
C ARG A 70 -15.50 -1.32 -3.04
N ALA A 71 -16.43 -0.80 -2.24
CA ALA A 71 -16.58 -1.21 -0.86
C ALA A 71 -16.78 -2.73 -0.76
N PRO A 72 -16.37 -3.38 0.34
CA PRO A 72 -16.85 -4.72 0.65
C PRO A 72 -18.37 -4.63 0.87
N GLY A 73 -19.14 -4.89 -0.18
CA GLY A 73 -20.55 -5.18 -0.07
C GLY A 73 -20.69 -6.52 0.63
N VAL A 74 -21.02 -6.46 1.92
CA VAL A 74 -21.86 -7.40 2.68
C VAL A 74 -21.53 -8.90 2.52
N VAL A 75 -21.12 -9.48 3.65
CA VAL A 75 -21.20 -10.89 4.02
C VAL A 75 -22.10 -11.75 3.13
N ARG A 76 -21.56 -12.82 2.55
CA ARG A 76 -22.38 -13.96 2.14
C ARG A 76 -22.78 -14.73 3.41
N THR A 77 -23.73 -14.20 4.16
CA THR A 77 -24.51 -15.03 5.08
C THR A 77 -25.47 -15.81 4.21
N ALA A 78 -25.13 -17.07 3.92
CA ALA A 78 -26.10 -17.99 3.34
C ALA A 78 -27.24 -18.19 4.35
N PRO A 79 -28.53 -18.21 3.93
CA PRO A 79 -29.56 -18.75 4.80
C PRO A 79 -29.26 -20.25 4.95
N LEU A 80 -29.15 -20.71 6.20
CA LEU A 80 -29.16 -22.13 6.50
C LEU A 80 -30.51 -22.71 6.05
N PRO A 81 -30.54 -23.94 5.50
CA PRO A 81 -31.79 -24.63 5.18
C PRO A 81 -32.64 -24.91 6.41
#